data_AF-A0A090W424-F1
#
_entry.id   AF-A0A090W424-F1
#
_cell.length_a   1.000
_cell.length_b   1.000
_cell.length_c   1.000
_cell.angle_alpha   90.00
_cell.angle_beta   90.00
_cell.angle_gamma   90.00
#
_symmetry.space_group_name_H-M   'P 1'
#
loop_
_entity.id
_entity.type
_entity.pdbx_description
1 polymer ?
#
loop_
_entity_poly.entity_id
_entity_poly.type
_entity_poly.pdbx_seq_one_letter_code
_entity_poly.pdbx_strand_id
1 'polypeptide(L)' 'MTDKSILFEPESFTLPENIGISEEGIILLYNTYEIAPYASGIIEFTIPFEKVKSYLIFNSF' A
#
# COMPACT_ATOMS: atom_id res chain seq x y z
N MET A 1 14.51 -1.14 -18.35
CA MET A 1 13.32 -1.88 -17.89
C MET A 1 13.57 -2.17 -16.42
N THR A 2 13.21 -1.24 -15.53
CA THR A 2 13.44 -1.42 -14.09
C THR A 2 12.33 -2.33 -13.59
N ASP A 3 12.69 -3.58 -13.33
CA ASP A 3 11.78 -4.58 -12.81
C ASP A 3 11.33 -4.14 -11.41
N LYS A 4 10.04 -3.82 -11.24
CA LYS A 4 9.49 -3.32 -9.96
C LYS A 4 9.38 -4.43 -8.91
N SER A 5 9.61 -5.68 -9.29
CA SER A 5 9.57 -6.85 -8.39
C SER A 5 10.69 -6.82 -7.35
N ILE A 6 11.74 -6.03 -7.54
CA ILE A 6 12.81 -5.84 -6.55
C ILE A 6 12.39 -4.91 -5.39
N LEU A 7 11.31 -4.13 -5.56
CA LEU A 7 10.83 -3.22 -4.51
C LEU A 7 9.94 -3.94 -3.48
N PHE A 8 9.58 -5.18 -3.74
CA PHE A 8 8.60 -5.91 -2.94
C PHE A 8 9.14 -7.30 -2.61
N GLU A 9 9.96 -7.36 -1.56
CA GLU A 9 10.34 -8.64 -0.97
C GLU A 9 9.16 -9.15 -0.13
N PRO A 10 8.50 -10.26 -0.53
CA PRO A 10 7.26 -10.71 0.09
C PRO A 10 7.43 -11.07 1.58
N GLU A 11 8.65 -11.44 2.01
CA GLU A 11 8.96 -11.71 3.42
C GLU A 11 9.15 -10.44 4.26
N SER A 12 9.38 -9.28 3.63
CA SER A 12 9.54 -7.98 4.29
C SER A 12 8.34 -7.06 4.05
N PHE A 13 7.23 -7.58 3.51
CA PHE A 13 6.06 -6.75 3.27
C PHE A 13 5.46 -6.25 4.59
N THR A 14 5.42 -4.93 4.71
CA THR A 14 4.75 -4.23 5.80
C THR A 14 3.68 -3.31 5.23
N LEU A 15 2.58 -3.14 5.97
CA LEU A 15 1.59 -2.11 5.66
C LEU A 15 2.23 -0.74 5.91
N PRO A 16 1.92 0.28 5.08
CA PRO A 16 2.42 1.62 5.32
C PRO A 16 1.76 2.21 6.58
N GLU A 17 2.43 3.17 7.20
CA GLU A 17 1.83 3.95 8.28
C GLU A 17 0.66 4.81 7.79
N ASN A 18 0.70 5.22 6.51
CA ASN A 18 -0.31 6.07 5.89
C ASN A 18 -1.27 5.24 5.02
N ILE A 19 -2.47 5.00 5.55
CA ILE A 19 -3.56 4.32 4.83
C ILE A 19 -4.72 5.30 4.65
N GLY A 20 -5.13 5.50 3.39
CA GLY A 20 -6.25 6.32 2.99
C GLY A 20 -7.44 5.50 2.50
N ILE A 21 -8.59 6.17 2.36
CA ILE A 21 -9.81 5.60 1.78
C ILE A 21 -10.27 6.54 0.66
N SER A 22 -10.56 6.00 -0.51
CA SER A 22 -11.17 6.71 -1.63
C SER A 22 -12.50 6.05 -2.02
N GLU A 23 -13.19 6.61 -3.03
CA GLU A 23 -14.40 5.99 -3.59
C GLU A 23 -14.10 4.65 -4.28
N GLU A 24 -12.87 4.45 -4.76
CA GLU A 24 -12.46 3.26 -5.50
C GLU A 24 -11.94 2.14 -4.58
N GLY A 25 -11.42 2.48 -3.39
CA GLY A 25 -10.81 1.49 -2.51
C GLY A 25 -9.98 2.06 -1.37
N ILE A 26 -9.08 1.22 -0.86
CA ILE A 26 -8.10 1.58 0.16
C ILE A 26 -6.81 2.02 -0.53
N ILE A 27 -6.27 3.17 -0.14
CA ILE A 27 -5.01 3.70 -0.63
C ILE A 27 -3.91 3.35 0.37
N LEU A 28 -2.85 2.71 -0.11
CA LEU A 28 -1.62 2.48 0.64
C LEU A 28 -0.56 3.47 0.15
N LEU A 29 -0.09 4.34 1.05
CA LEU A 29 0.90 5.37 0.74
C LEU A 29 2.19 5.12 1.51
N TYR A 30 3.23 4.71 0.79
CA TYR A 30 4.57 4.55 1.33
C TYR A 30 5.40 5.81 1.09
N ASN A 31 5.85 6.42 2.17
CA ASN A 31 6.85 7.47 2.14
C ASN A 31 8.20 6.93 1.65
N THR A 32 9.07 7.85 1.24
CA THR A 32 10.45 7.52 0.88
C THR A 32 11.16 6.84 2.04
N TYR A 33 11.99 5.83 1.76
CA TYR A 33 12.71 5.00 2.74
C TYR A 33 11.89 3.97 3.51
N GLU A 34 10.56 3.89 3.35
CA GLU A 34 9.78 2.82 4.01
C GLU A 34 10.07 1.45 3.39
N ILE A 35 9.95 1.36 2.05
CA ILE A 35 10.15 0.09 1.32
C ILE A 35 11.14 0.23 0.15
N ALA A 36 11.62 1.44 -0.13
CA ALA A 36 12.51 1.71 -1.25
C ALA A 36 13.39 2.94 -0.99
N PRO A 37 14.57 3.05 -1.63
CA PRO A 37 15.42 4.24 -1.52
C PRO A 37 14.69 5.51 -1.98
N TYR A 38 15.09 6.66 -1.44
CA TYR A 38 14.52 7.98 -1.76
C TYR A 38 14.37 8.29 -3.26
N ALA A 39 15.30 7.82 -4.09
CA ALA A 39 15.24 7.99 -5.53
C ALA A 39 13.97 7.42 -6.18
N SER A 40 13.28 6.50 -5.50
CA SER A 40 12.01 5.91 -5.95
C SER A 40 10.79 6.80 -5.64
N GLY A 41 10.95 7.83 -4.81
CA GLY A 41 9.86 8.72 -4.40
C GLY A 41 8.82 8.06 -3.49
N ILE A 42 7.66 8.70 -3.38
CA ILE A 42 6.47 8.15 -2.70
C ILE A 42 5.87 7.07 -3.60
N ILE A 43 5.47 5.96 -2.99
CA ILE A 43 4.84 4.85 -3.70
C ILE A 43 3.38 4.74 -3.23
N GLU A 44 2.46 4.82 -4.18
CA GLU A 44 1.02 4.75 -3.93
C GLU A 44 0.41 3.52 -4.62
N PHE A 45 -0.47 2.82 -3.90
CA PHE A 45 -1.27 1.71 -4.45
C PHE A 45 -2.72 1.81 -3.98
N THR A 46 -3.66 1.61 -4.91
CA THR A 46 -5.08 1.50 -4.57
C THR A 46 -5.52 0.04 -4.65
N ILE A 47 -6.02 -0.49 -3.53
CA ILE A 47 -6.64 -1.81 -3.46
C ILE A 47 -8.15 -1.63 -3.62
N PRO A 48 -8.74 -2.14 -4.72
CA PRO A 48 -10.18 -2.00 -4.96
C PRO A 48 -11.00 -2.63 -3.84
N PHE A 49 -12.12 -1.99 -3.47
CA PHE A 49 -13.00 -2.50 -2.40
C PHE A 49 -13.44 -3.95 -2.61
N GLU A 50 -13.70 -4.35 -3.85
CA GLU A 50 -14.09 -5.72 -4.19
C GLU A 50 -13.08 -6.78 -3.69
N LYS A 51 -11.81 -6.43 -3.57
CA LYS A 51 -10.73 -7.33 -3.11
C LYS A 51 -10.44 -7.21 -1.61
N VAL A 52 -10.58 -6.02 -1.03
CA VAL A 52 -10.22 -5.76 0.37
C VAL A 52 -11.39 -5.91 1.34
N LYS A 53 -12.64 -5.91 0.86
CA LYS A 53 -13.85 -5.95 1.69
C LYS A 53 -13.84 -7.05 2.76
N SER A 54 -13.36 -8.24 2.43
CA SER A 54 -13.29 -9.38 3.36
C SER A 54 -12.31 -9.18 4.53
N TYR A 55 -11.38 -8.24 4.41
CA TYR A 55 -10.37 -7.91 5.41
C TYR A 55 -10.71 -6.66 6.23
N LEU A 56 -11.74 -5.90 5.82
CA LEU A 56 -12.15 -4.69 6.52
C LEU A 56 -13.10 -5.03 7.66
N ILE A 57 -12.70 -4.71 8.89
CA ILE A 57 -13.54 -4.79 10.07
C ILE A 57 -14.12 -3.41 10.34
N PHE A 58 -15.40 -3.23 10.04
CA PHE A 58 -16.13 -2.01 10.38
C PHE A 58 -16.67 -2.14 11.80
N ASN A 59 -15.95 -1.57 12.76
CA ASN A 59 -16.46 -1.45 14.11
C ASN A 59 -17.34 -0.20 14.18
N SER A 60 -18.66 -0.37 14.14
CA SER A 60 -19.60 0.71 14.46
C SER A 60 -19.71 0.81 15.97
N PHE A 61 -19.45 1.99 16.51
CA PHE A 61 -19.77 2.34 17.89
C PHE A 61 -21.28 2.54 18.07
#